data_AF-A0A1V6K8G9-F1
#
_entry.id   AF-A0A1V6K8G9-F1
#
_cell.length_a   1.000
_cell.length_b   1.000
_cell.length_c   1.000
_cell.angle_alpha   90.00
_cell.angle_beta   90.00
_cell.angle_gamma   90.00
#
_symmetry.space_group_name_H-M   'P 1'
#
loop_
_entity.id
_entity.type
_entity.pdbx_description
1 polymer ?
#
loop_
_entity_poly.entity_id
_entity_poly.type
_entity_poly.pdbx_seq_one_letter_code
_entity_poly.pdbx_strand_id
1 'polypeptide(L)'
;MQYTSHLIANGREPNGQHTAMRFILQLSDAKAKLFEDLESQKNKWESELNRIFKFIDTLATDFVGNWFVYYDDEDVIPYTLLGTAATYVVSKLHIPAIILKYHNGVTVCEGRCGEDFNIMDAFTHCKKHLAQFGGHPRAAGFTMKPEHYDAFLECFNSFLQKNYHPSKQEILSYDAEVCPKDLNWDNWKKLEILLPWGQLNPEPSFLIRNTSRAEITRYVSLDNSGMDLPNKGKGDALVLWKAPNLVKVLSWQQKINE
;
A
#
# COMPACT_ATOMS: atom_id res chain seq x y z
N MET A 1 -5.35 12.76 -0.33
CA MET A 1 -5.18 11.82 0.80
C MET A 1 -4.02 12.18 1.74
N GLN A 2 -2.98 12.91 1.29
CA GLN A 2 -1.84 13.34 2.14
C GLN A 2 -2.24 14.19 3.35
N TYR A 3 -3.28 15.03 3.27
CA TYR A 3 -3.69 15.86 4.42
C TYR A 3 -4.44 15.08 5.52
N THR A 4 -5.08 13.95 5.19
CA THR A 4 -5.90 13.19 6.15
C THR A 4 -5.09 12.22 7.01
N SER A 5 -3.98 11.69 6.49
CA SER A 5 -3.05 10.87 7.28
C SER A 5 -2.48 11.62 8.48
N HIS A 6 -2.36 12.95 8.41
CA HIS A 6 -1.89 13.83 9.49
C HIS A 6 -2.85 13.92 10.68
N LEU A 7 -4.16 13.83 10.42
CA LEU A 7 -5.19 13.82 11.46
C LEU A 7 -5.27 12.46 12.15
N ILE A 8 -5.09 11.39 11.37
CA ILE A 8 -5.35 10.01 11.80
C ILE A 8 -4.11 9.36 12.45
N ALA A 9 -2.89 9.80 12.13
CA ALA A 9 -1.67 9.30 12.78
C ALA A 9 -1.55 9.74 14.26
N ASN A 10 -2.29 10.76 14.68
CA ASN A 10 -2.13 11.42 15.98
C ASN A 10 -3.15 10.97 17.04
N GLY A 11 -3.11 9.66 17.32
CA GLY A 11 -3.73 9.03 18.49
C GLY A 11 -2.82 8.03 19.22
N ARG A 12 -1.54 7.97 18.82
CA ARG A 12 -0.51 7.08 19.38
C ARG A 12 0.65 7.85 20.03
N GLU A 13 0.49 9.16 20.27
CA GLU A 13 1.50 9.96 20.96
C GLU A 13 1.61 9.53 22.45
N PRO A 14 2.80 9.62 23.06
CA PRO A 14 2.97 9.36 24.49
C PRO A 14 2.01 10.20 25.34
N ASN A 15 1.49 9.61 26.42
CA ASN A 15 0.59 10.25 27.37
C ASN A 15 -0.79 10.69 26.83
N GLY A 16 -1.24 10.15 25.69
CA GLY A 16 -2.58 10.43 25.16
C GLY A 16 -2.77 11.86 24.66
N GLN A 17 -1.68 12.54 24.30
CA GLN A 17 -1.77 13.84 23.64
C GLN A 17 -2.29 13.68 22.20
N HIS A 18 -3.08 14.66 21.76
CA HIS A 18 -3.68 14.70 20.43
C HIS A 18 -3.35 16.03 19.76
N THR A 19 -2.12 16.16 19.26
CA THR A 19 -1.66 17.37 18.56
C THR A 19 -2.61 17.76 17.41
N ALA A 20 -3.14 16.78 16.68
CA ALA A 20 -4.11 17.01 15.61
C ALA A 20 -5.48 17.52 16.12
N MET A 21 -5.97 17.01 17.25
CA MET A 21 -7.19 17.53 17.89
C MET A 21 -6.98 18.98 18.32
N ARG A 22 -5.85 19.29 18.94
CA ARG A 22 -5.50 20.67 19.31
C ARG A 22 -5.44 21.56 18.07
N PHE A 23 -4.83 21.10 16.98
CA PHE A 23 -4.78 21.84 15.73
C PHE A 23 -6.17 22.16 15.13
N ILE A 24 -7.12 21.21 15.20
CA ILE A 24 -8.51 21.45 14.75
C ILE A 24 -9.21 22.50 15.63
N LEU A 25 -8.99 22.44 16.94
CA LEU A 25 -9.70 23.27 17.93
C LEU A 25 -9.13 24.69 18.06
N GLN A 26 -7.86 24.91 17.73
CA GLN A 26 -7.22 26.22 17.87
C GLN A 26 -7.61 27.17 16.71
N LEU A 27 -7.89 28.42 17.07
CA LEU A 27 -8.03 29.56 16.17
C LEU A 27 -7.01 30.61 16.63
N SER A 28 -6.26 31.23 15.71
CA SER A 28 -5.12 32.18 15.89
C SER A 28 -3.72 31.60 15.62
N ASP A 29 -2.68 32.39 15.88
CA ASP A 29 -1.26 32.09 15.67
C ASP A 29 -0.78 30.81 16.37
N ALA A 30 -1.46 30.38 17.43
CA ALA A 30 -1.22 29.09 18.07
C ALA A 30 -1.40 27.91 17.09
N LYS A 31 -2.25 28.08 16.07
CA LYS A 31 -2.47 27.10 15.00
C LYS A 31 -1.28 27.02 14.04
N ALA A 32 -0.61 28.13 13.75
CA ALA A 32 0.55 28.17 12.88
C ALA A 32 1.72 27.38 13.49
N LYS A 33 1.96 27.56 14.80
CA LYS A 33 2.99 26.77 15.51
C LYS A 33 2.70 25.26 15.51
N LEU A 34 1.44 24.89 15.78
CA LEU A 34 1.01 23.48 15.70
C LEU A 34 1.15 22.91 14.28
N PHE A 35 0.95 23.74 13.25
CA PHE A 35 1.14 23.33 11.86
C PHE A 35 2.61 23.02 11.56
N GLU A 36 3.54 23.89 11.96
CA GLU A 36 4.98 23.68 11.77
C GLU A 36 5.47 22.40 12.49
N ASP A 37 4.99 22.15 13.71
CA ASP A 37 5.30 20.94 14.45
C ASP A 37 4.79 19.68 13.72
N LEU A 38 3.55 19.71 13.22
CA LEU A 38 2.96 18.63 12.43
C LEU A 38 3.70 18.40 11.10
N GLU A 39 4.18 19.46 10.44
CA GLU A 39 4.95 19.37 9.20
C GLU A 39 6.33 18.75 9.41
N SER A 40 7.01 19.12 10.51
CA SER A 40 8.27 18.50 10.92
C SER A 40 8.10 17.01 11.25
N GLN A 41 7.03 16.65 11.96
CA GLN A 41 6.67 15.25 12.23
C GLN A 41 6.38 14.48 10.93
N LYS A 42 5.66 15.07 9.98
CA LYS A 42 5.37 14.48 8.67
C LYS A 42 6.66 14.09 7.94
N ASN A 43 7.62 15.01 7.84
CA ASN A 43 8.85 14.74 7.08
C ASN A 43 9.65 13.58 7.69
N LYS A 44 9.70 13.49 9.03
CA LYS A 44 10.30 12.34 9.72
C LYS A 44 9.53 11.06 9.44
N TRP A 45 8.21 11.10 9.52
CA TRP A 45 7.34 9.95 9.26
C TRP A 45 7.46 9.44 7.83
N GLU A 46 7.50 10.33 6.83
CA GLU A 46 7.72 9.95 5.42
C GLU A 46 9.09 9.31 5.20
N SER A 47 10.13 9.82 5.86
CA SER A 47 11.45 9.21 5.82
C SER A 47 11.43 7.79 6.39
N GLU A 48 10.77 7.59 7.54
CA GLU A 48 10.62 6.26 8.15
C GLU A 48 9.78 5.31 7.28
N LEU A 49 8.66 5.79 6.71
CA LEU A 49 7.86 5.01 5.77
C LEU A 49 8.69 4.56 4.56
N ASN A 50 9.45 5.47 3.96
CA ASN A 50 10.31 5.13 2.82
C ASN A 50 11.37 4.09 3.19
N ARG A 51 11.95 4.17 4.41
CA ARG A 51 12.89 3.17 4.91
C ARG A 51 12.20 1.80 5.05
N ILE A 52 11.01 1.75 5.66
CA ILE A 52 10.26 0.51 5.86
C ILE A 52 9.83 -0.09 4.53
N PHE A 53 9.34 0.73 3.59
CA PHE A 53 8.93 0.25 2.27
C PHE A 53 10.10 -0.35 1.50
N LYS A 54 11.29 0.29 1.53
CA LYS A 54 12.50 -0.31 0.96
C LYS A 54 12.86 -1.63 1.62
N PHE A 55 12.75 -1.71 2.93
CA PHE A 55 12.98 -2.96 3.67
C PHE A 55 11.99 -4.06 3.26
N ILE A 56 10.70 -3.75 3.21
CA ILE A 56 9.67 -4.69 2.72
C ILE A 56 9.93 -5.09 1.27
N ASP A 57 10.36 -4.17 0.40
CA ASP A 57 10.71 -4.50 -0.98
C ASP A 57 11.85 -5.54 -1.03
N THR A 58 12.83 -5.47 -0.13
CA THR A 58 13.88 -6.51 -0.04
C THR A 58 13.35 -7.87 0.41
N LEU A 59 12.36 -7.90 1.32
CA LEU A 59 11.74 -9.15 1.78
C LEU A 59 10.77 -9.75 0.74
N ALA A 60 10.12 -8.89 -0.04
CA ALA A 60 9.14 -9.26 -1.04
C ALA A 60 9.78 -9.63 -2.39
N THR A 61 11.04 -9.27 -2.61
CA THR A 61 11.79 -9.62 -3.82
C THR A 61 11.87 -11.14 -3.95
N ASP A 62 11.44 -11.67 -5.09
CA ASP A 62 11.39 -13.10 -5.40
C ASP A 62 10.55 -13.94 -4.41
N PHE A 63 9.66 -13.32 -3.64
CA PHE A 63 8.77 -14.03 -2.73
C PHE A 63 7.79 -14.91 -3.50
N VAL A 64 7.78 -16.21 -3.17
CA VAL A 64 6.85 -17.19 -3.74
C VAL A 64 6.02 -17.80 -2.61
N GLY A 65 4.76 -17.41 -2.54
CA GLY A 65 3.82 -17.91 -1.54
C GLY A 65 2.42 -17.34 -1.74
N ASN A 66 1.44 -17.98 -1.13
CA ASN A 66 0.04 -17.55 -1.20
C ASN A 66 -0.34 -16.60 -0.04
N TRP A 67 0.52 -16.41 0.95
CA TRP A 67 0.34 -15.46 2.05
C TRP A 67 1.69 -15.10 2.63
N PHE A 68 1.78 -13.93 3.24
CA PHE A 68 3.02 -13.41 3.80
C PHE A 68 2.94 -13.35 5.33
N VAL A 69 3.91 -13.97 5.99
CA VAL A 69 4.08 -13.90 7.45
C VAL A 69 5.49 -13.41 7.73
N TYR A 70 5.60 -12.32 8.46
CA TYR A 70 6.90 -11.80 8.87
C TYR A 70 6.89 -11.44 10.35
N TYR A 71 7.87 -11.97 11.08
CA TYR A 71 8.12 -11.61 12.47
C TYR A 71 9.35 -10.70 12.50
N ASP A 72 9.17 -9.48 12.99
CA ASP A 72 10.21 -8.46 13.06
C ASP A 72 11.05 -8.61 14.33
N ASP A 73 11.96 -9.59 14.30
CA ASP A 73 12.91 -9.87 15.39
C ASP A 73 14.04 -8.83 15.48
N GLU A 74 14.33 -8.14 14.37
CA GLU A 74 15.41 -7.14 14.27
C GLU A 74 14.96 -5.73 14.69
N ASP A 75 13.72 -5.58 15.14
CA ASP A 75 13.10 -4.32 15.54
C ASP A 75 13.14 -3.22 14.45
N VAL A 76 13.02 -3.61 13.18
CA VAL A 76 13.15 -2.69 12.03
C VAL A 76 11.91 -1.83 11.81
N ILE A 77 10.72 -2.39 12.00
CA ILE A 77 9.42 -1.77 11.72
C ILE A 77 8.84 -1.18 13.02
N PRO A 78 8.78 0.14 13.21
CA PRO A 78 8.18 0.72 14.40
C PRO A 78 6.79 0.14 14.69
N TYR A 79 6.47 -0.12 15.95
CA TYR A 79 5.17 -0.70 16.37
C TYR A 79 3.97 0.01 15.73
N THR A 80 4.06 1.34 15.64
CA THR A 80 2.99 2.19 15.09
C THR A 80 2.78 2.00 13.58
N LEU A 81 3.71 1.33 12.88
CA LEU A 81 3.77 1.17 11.43
C LEU A 81 3.57 -0.28 10.96
N LEU A 82 3.37 -1.25 11.85
CA LEU A 82 3.13 -2.66 11.49
C LEU A 82 1.95 -2.82 10.51
N GLY A 83 0.83 -2.13 10.76
CA GLY A 83 -0.33 -2.17 9.86
C GLY A 83 -0.08 -1.50 8.51
N THR A 84 0.76 -0.46 8.47
CA THR A 84 1.17 0.19 7.22
C THR A 84 2.09 -0.72 6.41
N ALA A 85 3.03 -1.40 7.07
CA ALA A 85 3.88 -2.41 6.45
C ALA A 85 3.06 -3.56 5.87
N ALA A 86 2.11 -4.12 6.64
CA ALA A 86 1.20 -5.17 6.14
C ALA A 86 0.38 -4.71 4.93
N THR A 87 -0.11 -3.46 4.94
CA THR A 87 -0.85 -2.87 3.81
C THR A 87 0.04 -2.77 2.56
N TYR A 88 1.28 -2.34 2.73
CA TYR A 88 2.24 -2.25 1.63
C TYR A 88 2.54 -3.63 1.03
N VAL A 89 2.73 -4.67 1.86
CA VAL A 89 2.90 -6.05 1.39
C VAL A 89 1.70 -6.50 0.55
N VAL A 90 0.46 -6.34 1.04
CA VAL A 90 -0.75 -6.71 0.29
C VAL A 90 -0.82 -5.97 -1.04
N SER A 91 -0.45 -4.68 -1.07
CA SER A 91 -0.46 -3.90 -2.31
C SER A 91 0.57 -4.36 -3.35
N LYS A 92 1.64 -5.03 -2.90
CA LYS A 92 2.75 -5.50 -3.75
C LYS A 92 2.56 -6.94 -4.21
N LEU A 93 2.14 -7.81 -3.30
CA LEU A 93 2.07 -9.24 -3.52
C LEU A 93 0.64 -9.73 -3.80
N HIS A 94 -0.38 -8.89 -3.61
CA HIS A 94 -1.79 -9.23 -3.81
C HIS A 94 -2.24 -10.48 -3.04
N ILE A 95 -1.65 -10.72 -1.87
CA ILE A 95 -1.93 -11.84 -0.96
C ILE A 95 -2.13 -11.33 0.47
N PRO A 96 -2.85 -12.08 1.34
CA PRO A 96 -2.93 -11.78 2.77
C PRO A 96 -1.55 -11.67 3.41
N ALA A 97 -1.37 -10.67 4.27
CA ALA A 97 -0.11 -10.44 4.97
C ALA A 97 -0.35 -10.18 6.46
N ILE A 98 0.48 -10.79 7.30
CA ILE A 98 0.58 -10.47 8.73
C ILE A 98 2.01 -10.09 9.09
N ILE A 99 2.13 -9.02 9.89
CA ILE A 99 3.41 -8.56 10.43
C ILE A 99 3.32 -8.65 11.96
N LEU A 100 4.25 -9.40 12.56
CA LEU A 100 4.35 -9.63 13.99
C LEU A 100 5.58 -8.94 14.58
N LYS A 101 5.51 -8.57 15.85
CA LYS A 101 6.64 -8.02 16.61
C LYS A 101 6.47 -8.32 18.10
N TYR A 102 7.58 -8.49 18.82
CA TYR A 102 7.57 -8.43 20.26
C TYR A 102 7.48 -6.98 20.75
N HIS A 103 6.48 -6.66 21.58
CA HIS A 103 6.27 -5.34 22.14
C HIS A 103 5.69 -5.43 23.56
N ASN A 104 6.35 -4.82 24.55
CA ASN A 104 5.89 -4.73 25.93
C ASN A 104 5.46 -6.07 26.57
N GLY A 105 6.24 -7.13 26.39
CA GLY A 105 5.98 -8.43 27.03
C GLY A 105 5.06 -9.37 26.25
N VAL A 106 4.51 -8.93 25.12
CA VAL A 106 3.61 -9.71 24.28
C VAL A 106 4.04 -9.64 22.81
N THR A 107 3.59 -10.59 22.01
CA THR A 107 3.67 -10.49 20.55
C THR A 107 2.42 -9.77 20.05
N VAL A 108 2.62 -8.69 19.29
CA VAL A 108 1.58 -7.92 18.61
C VAL A 108 1.59 -8.27 17.12
N CYS A 109 0.42 -8.36 16.51
CA CYS A 109 0.27 -8.66 15.09
C CYS A 109 -0.73 -7.70 14.43
N GLU A 110 -0.36 -7.21 13.26
CA GLU A 110 -1.25 -6.46 12.36
C GLU A 110 -1.36 -7.21 11.03
N GLY A 111 -2.60 -7.55 10.66
CA GLY A 111 -2.92 -8.29 9.44
C GLY A 111 -3.73 -7.48 8.45
N ARG A 112 -3.46 -7.66 7.15
CA ARG A 112 -4.19 -7.05 6.02
C ARG A 112 -4.43 -8.09 4.93
N CYS A 113 -5.50 -7.94 4.15
CA CYS A 113 -5.76 -8.80 2.99
C CYS A 113 -6.57 -8.10 1.89
N GLY A 114 -6.64 -8.76 0.73
CA GLY A 114 -7.52 -8.40 -0.38
C GLY A 114 -8.99 -8.67 -0.10
N GLU A 115 -9.84 -8.46 -1.11
CA GLU A 115 -11.30 -8.66 -1.01
C GLU A 115 -11.70 -10.14 -1.08
N ASP A 116 -10.82 -10.99 -1.57
CA ASP A 116 -10.98 -12.43 -1.73
C ASP A 116 -10.74 -13.22 -0.42
N PHE A 117 -10.44 -12.53 0.68
CA PHE A 117 -10.17 -13.16 1.97
C PHE A 117 -10.70 -12.34 3.15
N ASN A 118 -11.13 -13.05 4.20
CA ASN A 118 -11.50 -12.44 5.49
C ASN A 118 -10.45 -12.84 6.55
N ILE A 119 -9.56 -11.91 6.90
CA ILE A 119 -8.51 -12.17 7.89
C ILE A 119 -9.04 -12.29 9.32
N MET A 120 -10.19 -11.68 9.61
CA MET A 120 -10.82 -11.77 10.92
C MET A 120 -11.33 -13.20 11.18
N ASP A 121 -11.80 -13.92 10.16
CA ASP A 121 -12.22 -15.31 10.30
C ASP A 121 -11.03 -16.22 10.66
N ALA A 122 -9.85 -15.97 10.05
CA ALA A 122 -8.62 -16.70 10.38
C ALA A 122 -8.18 -16.49 11.84
N PHE A 123 -8.23 -15.24 12.31
CA PHE A 123 -7.89 -14.94 13.72
C PHE A 123 -8.92 -15.51 14.68
N THR A 124 -10.21 -15.46 14.32
CA THR A 124 -11.30 -16.06 15.10
C THR A 124 -11.12 -17.58 15.21
N HIS A 125 -10.68 -18.24 14.14
CA HIS A 125 -10.36 -19.67 14.15
C HIS A 125 -9.22 -20.00 15.14
N CYS A 126 -8.18 -19.16 15.17
CA CYS A 126 -7.01 -19.35 16.02
C CYS A 126 -7.12 -18.70 17.42
N LYS A 127 -8.32 -18.25 17.82
CA LYS A 127 -8.58 -17.50 19.07
C LYS A 127 -8.01 -18.13 20.34
N LYS A 128 -7.87 -19.46 20.39
CA LYS A 128 -7.32 -20.18 21.56
C LYS A 128 -5.86 -19.84 21.86
N HIS A 129 -5.11 -19.34 20.88
CA HIS A 129 -3.71 -18.94 21.01
C HIS A 129 -3.54 -17.43 21.29
N LEU A 130 -4.62 -16.66 21.13
CA LEU A 130 -4.60 -15.21 21.18
C LEU A 130 -5.04 -14.71 22.57
N ALA A 131 -4.39 -13.66 23.06
CA ALA A 131 -4.80 -12.99 24.29
C ALA A 131 -5.96 -12.02 24.01
N GLN A 132 -5.85 -11.23 22.94
CA GLN A 132 -6.90 -10.32 22.45
C GLN A 132 -6.82 -10.26 20.92
N PHE A 133 -7.95 -10.10 20.24
CA PHE A 133 -7.99 -9.90 18.79
C PHE A 133 -9.22 -9.10 18.39
N GLY A 134 -9.15 -8.42 17.23
CA GLY A 134 -10.26 -7.64 16.71
C GLY A 134 -9.94 -6.95 15.39
N GLY A 135 -10.95 -6.34 14.79
CA GLY A 135 -10.83 -5.59 13.54
C GLY A 135 -11.98 -5.87 12.58
N HIS A 136 -11.66 -5.79 11.29
CA HIS A 136 -12.58 -5.90 10.16
C HIS A 136 -12.07 -6.95 9.16
N PRO A 137 -12.92 -7.39 8.20
CA PRO A 137 -12.54 -8.45 7.27
C PRO A 137 -11.24 -8.24 6.50
N ARG A 138 -10.87 -6.98 6.17
CA ARG A 138 -9.64 -6.64 5.44
C ARG A 138 -8.48 -6.17 6.32
N ALA A 139 -8.73 -5.95 7.62
CA ALA A 139 -7.76 -5.37 8.53
C ALA A 139 -8.09 -5.75 9.97
N ALA A 140 -7.28 -6.64 10.54
CA ALA A 140 -7.44 -7.08 11.92
C ALA A 140 -6.09 -7.16 12.61
N GLY A 141 -6.08 -7.22 13.93
CA GLY A 141 -4.88 -7.40 14.73
C GLY A 141 -5.15 -8.22 15.97
N PHE A 142 -4.07 -8.70 16.57
CA PHE A 142 -4.14 -9.45 17.82
C PHE A 142 -2.91 -9.24 18.68
N THR A 143 -3.03 -9.63 19.94
CA THR A 143 -1.91 -9.85 20.85
C THR A 143 -1.89 -11.31 21.29
N MET A 144 -0.71 -11.86 21.51
CA MET A 144 -0.52 -13.19 22.07
C MET A 144 0.71 -13.25 22.96
N LYS A 145 0.82 -14.31 23.75
CA LYS A 145 2.06 -14.58 24.47
C LYS A 145 3.11 -15.15 23.50
N PRO A 146 4.41 -14.80 23.64
CA PRO A 146 5.45 -15.27 22.73
C PRO A 146 5.50 -16.80 22.60
N GLU A 147 5.26 -17.53 23.70
CA GLU A 147 5.26 -19.00 23.71
C GLU A 147 4.15 -19.65 22.87
N HIS A 148 3.14 -18.89 22.44
CA HIS A 148 2.06 -19.41 21.59
C HIS A 148 2.32 -19.24 20.09
N TYR A 149 3.44 -18.62 19.70
CA TYR A 149 3.73 -18.28 18.31
C TYR A 149 3.64 -19.48 17.36
N ASP A 150 4.34 -20.57 17.67
CA ASP A 150 4.37 -21.75 16.79
C ASP A 150 2.98 -22.37 16.62
N ALA A 151 2.24 -22.52 17.72
CA ALA A 151 0.89 -23.08 17.70
C ALA A 151 -0.11 -22.19 16.95
N PHE A 152 0.03 -20.87 17.06
CA PHE A 152 -0.72 -19.91 16.25
C PHE A 152 -0.38 -20.06 14.77
N LEU A 153 0.91 -20.11 14.42
CA LEU A 153 1.37 -20.16 13.04
C LEU A 153 0.88 -21.43 12.33
N GLU A 154 0.93 -22.57 12.99
CA GLU A 154 0.35 -23.83 12.49
C GLU A 154 -1.16 -23.71 12.24
N CYS A 155 -1.89 -23.18 13.22
CA CYS A 155 -3.34 -22.97 13.10
C CYS A 155 -3.69 -22.03 11.94
N PHE A 156 -2.97 -20.92 11.82
CA PHE A 156 -3.19 -19.89 10.81
C PHE A 156 -2.90 -20.41 9.40
N ASN A 157 -1.77 -21.10 9.23
CA ASN A 157 -1.40 -21.73 7.96
C ASN A 157 -2.41 -22.80 7.54
N SER A 158 -2.88 -23.63 8.48
CA SER A 158 -3.91 -24.64 8.19
C SER A 158 -5.23 -24.01 7.73
N PHE A 159 -5.64 -22.91 8.38
CA PHE A 159 -6.83 -22.16 7.96
C PHE A 159 -6.68 -21.60 6.55
N LEU A 160 -5.54 -20.97 6.24
CA LEU A 160 -5.28 -20.39 4.93
C LEU A 160 -5.23 -21.46 3.83
N GLN A 161 -4.54 -22.58 4.05
CA GLN A 161 -4.49 -23.69 3.08
C GLN A 161 -5.89 -24.20 2.70
N LYS A 162 -6.82 -24.19 3.65
CA LYS A 162 -8.18 -24.71 3.45
C LYS A 162 -9.14 -23.67 2.86
N ASN A 163 -8.97 -22.38 3.20
CA ASN A 163 -9.99 -21.37 2.95
C ASN A 163 -9.53 -20.22 2.04
N TYR A 164 -8.23 -20.10 1.74
CA TYR A 164 -7.72 -19.08 0.85
C TYR A 164 -7.29 -19.69 -0.49
N HIS A 165 -7.94 -19.23 -1.55
CA HIS A 165 -7.65 -19.62 -2.91
C HIS A 165 -7.29 -18.36 -3.69
N PRO A 166 -5.98 -18.04 -3.82
CA PRO A 166 -5.56 -16.82 -4.46
C PRO A 166 -6.09 -16.77 -5.88
N SER A 167 -6.78 -15.68 -6.21
CA SER A 167 -7.11 -15.41 -7.61
C SER A 167 -5.81 -15.08 -8.35
N LYS A 168 -5.39 -15.96 -9.27
CA LYS A 168 -4.12 -15.79 -10.01
C LYS A 168 -4.20 -14.74 -11.13
N GLN A 169 -5.34 -14.08 -11.30
CA GLN A 169 -5.47 -13.05 -12.32
C GLN A 169 -5.13 -11.70 -11.70
N GLU A 170 -3.90 -11.24 -11.94
CA GLU A 170 -3.72 -9.82 -12.25
C GLU A 170 -4.61 -9.53 -13.46
N ILE A 171 -5.86 -9.18 -13.21
CA ILE A 171 -6.66 -8.54 -14.23
C ILE A 171 -5.99 -7.19 -14.41
N LEU A 172 -5.24 -7.02 -15.51
CA LEU A 172 -4.83 -5.70 -15.98
C LEU A 172 -6.11 -4.92 -16.30
N SER A 173 -6.70 -4.29 -15.29
CA SER A 173 -7.86 -3.43 -15.46
C SER A 173 -7.37 -2.09 -15.98
N TYR A 174 -7.89 -1.69 -17.13
CA TYR A 174 -7.70 -0.36 -17.69
C TYR A 174 -9.05 0.19 -18.13
N ASP A 175 -9.20 1.50 -18.08
CA ASP A 175 -10.46 2.17 -18.39
C ASP A 175 -10.69 2.26 -19.91
N ALA A 176 -9.61 2.46 -20.67
CA ALA A 176 -9.65 2.47 -22.13
C ALA A 176 -8.29 2.16 -22.76
N GLU A 177 -8.31 1.73 -24.03
CA GLU A 177 -7.12 1.75 -24.88
C GLU A 177 -6.98 3.13 -25.54
N VAL A 178 -5.77 3.69 -25.54
CA VAL A 178 -5.48 5.00 -26.14
C VAL A 178 -4.18 4.97 -26.94
N CYS A 179 -4.01 5.95 -27.82
CA CYS A 179 -2.75 6.22 -28.50
C CYS A 179 -1.95 7.31 -27.76
N PRO A 180 -0.62 7.39 -27.92
CA PRO A 180 0.19 8.44 -27.28
C PRO A 180 -0.30 9.87 -27.56
N LYS A 181 -0.83 10.13 -28.77
CA LYS A 181 -1.38 11.44 -29.17
C LYS A 181 -2.62 11.87 -28.39
N ASP A 182 -3.33 10.92 -27.79
CA ASP A 182 -4.54 11.19 -27.02
C ASP A 182 -4.19 11.77 -25.63
N LEU A 183 -2.93 11.62 -25.20
CA LEU A 183 -2.35 12.20 -24.00
C LEU A 183 -2.06 13.70 -24.19
N ASN A 184 -3.10 14.48 -24.40
CA ASN A 184 -3.04 15.92 -24.66
C ASN A 184 -3.94 16.70 -23.71
N TRP A 185 -3.73 18.02 -23.68
CA TRP A 185 -4.43 18.95 -22.78
C TRP A 185 -5.95 18.97 -22.95
N ASP A 186 -6.45 18.85 -24.18
CA ASP A 186 -7.90 18.90 -24.43
C ASP A 186 -8.61 17.66 -23.89
N ASN A 187 -7.98 16.49 -24.01
CA ASN A 187 -8.49 15.26 -23.41
C ASN A 187 -8.30 15.24 -21.89
N TRP A 188 -7.20 15.80 -21.37
CA TRP A 188 -7.03 15.97 -19.92
C TRP A 188 -8.18 16.75 -19.29
N LYS A 189 -8.56 17.90 -19.86
CA LYS A 189 -9.69 18.69 -19.38
C LYS A 189 -11.01 17.93 -19.34
N LYS A 190 -11.22 17.01 -20.28
CA LYS A 190 -12.41 16.15 -20.27
C LYS A 190 -12.36 15.12 -19.15
N LEU A 191 -11.17 14.66 -18.75
CA LEU A 191 -11.01 13.76 -17.60
C LEU A 191 -11.18 14.48 -16.27
N GLU A 192 -10.86 15.77 -16.18
CA GLU A 192 -11.00 16.56 -14.95
C GLU A 192 -12.45 16.62 -14.43
N ILE A 193 -13.44 16.41 -15.29
CA ILE A 193 -14.86 16.33 -14.86
C ILE A 193 -15.12 15.15 -13.91
N LEU A 194 -14.24 14.14 -13.93
CA LEU A 194 -14.32 12.95 -13.09
C LEU A 194 -13.69 13.18 -11.70
N LEU A 195 -13.13 14.35 -11.43
CA LEU A 195 -12.60 14.65 -10.10
C LEU A 195 -13.72 14.71 -9.04
N PRO A 196 -13.43 14.37 -7.77
CA PRO A 196 -12.11 13.99 -7.25
C PRO A 196 -11.79 12.51 -7.44
N TRP A 197 -10.53 12.21 -7.75
CA TRP A 197 -10.04 10.83 -7.73
C TRP A 197 -9.73 10.35 -6.32
N GLY A 198 -9.85 9.04 -6.10
CA GLY A 198 -9.63 8.38 -4.81
C GLY A 198 -9.98 6.90 -4.84
N GLN A 199 -10.10 6.27 -3.65
CA GLN A 199 -10.30 4.83 -3.53
C GLN A 199 -11.53 4.29 -4.29
N LEU A 200 -12.62 5.05 -4.33
CA LEU A 200 -13.86 4.68 -5.03
C LEU A 200 -13.99 5.27 -6.43
N ASN A 201 -12.99 6.02 -6.87
CA ASN A 201 -12.94 6.67 -8.18
C ASN A 201 -11.46 6.84 -8.57
N PRO A 202 -10.75 5.74 -8.90
CA PRO A 202 -9.30 5.77 -9.11
C PRO A 202 -8.93 6.72 -10.26
N GLU A 203 -7.68 7.16 -10.30
CA GLU A 203 -7.21 7.91 -11.46
C GLU A 203 -7.36 7.09 -12.75
N PRO A 204 -7.70 7.72 -13.89
CA PRO A 204 -7.87 7.01 -15.15
C PRO A 204 -6.60 6.26 -15.58
N SER A 205 -6.78 4.98 -15.86
CA SER A 205 -5.77 4.03 -16.31
C SER A 205 -5.99 3.67 -17.77
N PHE A 206 -4.93 3.68 -18.56
CA PHE A 206 -5.00 3.47 -20.00
C PHE A 206 -3.98 2.45 -20.47
N LEU A 207 -4.39 1.62 -21.44
CA LEU A 207 -3.49 0.74 -22.16
C LEU A 207 -3.06 1.38 -23.47
N ILE A 208 -1.76 1.50 -23.68
CA ILE A 208 -1.18 1.98 -24.94
C ILE A 208 -0.48 0.81 -25.61
N ARG A 209 -1.08 0.28 -26.67
CA ARG A 209 -0.54 -0.88 -27.39
C ARG A 209 0.57 -0.48 -28.36
N ASN A 210 1.54 -1.38 -28.52
CA ASN A 210 2.58 -1.31 -29.55
C ASN A 210 3.27 0.07 -29.65
N THR A 211 3.65 0.62 -28.50
CA THR A 211 4.31 1.92 -28.38
C THR A 211 5.74 1.75 -27.89
N SER A 212 6.61 2.69 -28.25
CA SER A 212 7.94 2.84 -27.68
C SER A 212 7.94 3.94 -26.62
N ARG A 213 8.94 3.91 -25.72
CA ARG A 213 9.15 4.97 -24.72
C ARG A 213 9.21 6.36 -25.38
N ALA A 214 9.95 6.45 -26.49
CA ALA A 214 10.13 7.69 -27.24
C ALA A 214 8.81 8.25 -27.81
N GLU A 215 7.87 7.38 -28.22
CA GLU A 215 6.56 7.80 -28.73
C GLU A 215 5.69 8.43 -27.64
N ILE A 216 5.71 7.89 -26.42
CA ILE A 216 4.95 8.48 -25.30
C ILE A 216 5.58 9.78 -24.83
N THR A 217 6.91 9.82 -24.71
CA THR A 217 7.64 11.01 -24.21
C THR A 217 7.56 12.24 -25.11
N ARG A 218 7.04 12.09 -26.34
CA ARG A 218 6.73 13.24 -27.22
C ARG A 218 5.56 14.06 -26.73
N TYR A 219 4.65 13.47 -25.95
CA TYR A 219 3.42 14.11 -25.50
C TYR A 219 3.44 14.41 -24.00
N VAL A 220 3.99 13.50 -23.20
CA VAL A 220 3.97 13.59 -21.73
C VAL A 220 5.25 13.04 -21.11
N SER A 221 5.58 13.49 -19.90
CA SER A 221 6.65 12.89 -19.10
C SER A 221 6.23 11.52 -18.55
N LEU A 222 7.20 10.62 -18.37
CA LEU A 222 7.02 9.30 -17.79
C LEU A 222 7.59 9.25 -16.37
N ASP A 223 6.76 8.88 -15.40
CA ASP A 223 7.21 8.37 -14.10
C ASP A 223 7.23 6.83 -14.17
N ASN A 224 8.42 6.24 -14.16
CA ASN A 224 8.60 4.79 -14.16
C ASN A 224 8.70 4.20 -12.74
N SER A 225 8.69 5.02 -11.69
CA SER A 225 8.78 4.59 -10.28
C SER A 225 9.90 3.58 -10.01
N GLY A 226 11.03 3.72 -10.71
CA GLY A 226 12.19 2.82 -10.59
C GLY A 226 12.16 1.57 -11.49
N MET A 227 11.11 1.33 -12.27
CA MET A 227 11.09 0.26 -13.28
C MET A 227 12.09 0.54 -14.41
N ASP A 228 12.85 -0.49 -14.79
CA ASP A 228 13.68 -0.44 -15.98
C ASP A 228 12.79 -0.54 -17.23
N LEU A 229 12.66 0.56 -17.96
CA LEU A 229 11.87 0.61 -19.18
C LEU A 229 12.79 0.43 -20.39
N PRO A 230 12.42 -0.44 -21.35
CA PRO A 230 13.28 -0.71 -22.50
C PRO A 230 13.54 0.56 -23.30
N ASN A 231 14.82 0.84 -23.56
CA ASN A 231 15.25 2.02 -24.32
C ASN A 231 14.95 1.91 -25.83
N LYS A 232 14.73 0.69 -26.33
CA LYS A 232 14.41 0.40 -27.75
C LYS A 232 13.36 -0.70 -27.82
N GLY A 233 12.59 -0.71 -28.91
CA GLY A 233 11.52 -1.67 -29.14
C GLY A 233 10.14 -1.12 -28.79
N LYS A 234 9.11 -1.87 -29.18
CA LYS A 234 7.71 -1.55 -28.90
C LYS A 234 7.15 -2.56 -27.89
N GLY A 235 6.19 -2.10 -27.11
CA GLY A 235 5.48 -2.91 -26.14
C GLY A 235 4.10 -2.36 -25.87
N ASP A 236 3.34 -3.09 -25.06
CA ASP A 236 2.07 -2.63 -24.52
C ASP A 236 2.34 -2.03 -23.14
N ALA A 237 1.96 -0.76 -22.95
CA ALA A 237 2.21 0.01 -21.74
C ALA A 237 0.91 0.28 -21.01
N LEU A 238 0.80 -0.16 -19.76
CA LEU A 238 -0.28 0.25 -18.86
C LEU A 238 0.17 1.51 -18.11
N VAL A 239 -0.60 2.58 -18.22
CA VAL A 239 -0.25 3.87 -17.62
C VAL A 239 -1.40 4.47 -16.83
N LEU A 240 -1.07 5.22 -15.78
CA LEU A 240 -2.00 6.03 -15.00
C LEU A 240 -1.80 7.50 -15.37
N TRP A 241 -2.84 8.21 -15.80
CA TRP A 241 -2.71 9.63 -16.19
C TRP A 241 -2.79 10.54 -14.95
N LYS A 242 -1.62 10.89 -14.40
CA LYS A 242 -1.49 11.56 -13.08
C LYS A 242 -1.66 13.07 -13.15
N ALA A 243 -1.17 13.68 -14.21
CA ALA A 243 -1.22 15.12 -14.42
C ALA A 243 -1.25 15.40 -15.93
N PRO A 244 -1.58 16.63 -16.37
CA PRO A 244 -1.76 16.90 -17.80
C PRO A 244 -0.55 16.51 -18.66
N ASN A 245 0.66 16.68 -18.13
CA ASN A 245 1.91 16.35 -18.80
C ASN A 245 2.67 15.18 -18.13
N LEU A 246 1.99 14.35 -17.33
CA LEU A 246 2.64 13.26 -16.59
C LEU A 246 1.77 12.01 -16.58
N VAL A 247 2.35 10.91 -17.04
CA VAL A 247 1.79 9.57 -16.84
C VAL A 247 2.74 8.73 -16.02
N LYS A 248 2.19 7.93 -15.11
CA LYS A 248 2.93 6.92 -14.35
C LYS A 248 2.79 5.58 -15.04
N VAL A 249 3.90 4.90 -15.31
CA VAL A 249 3.90 3.56 -15.90
C VAL A 249 3.61 2.54 -14.79
N LEU A 250 2.57 1.74 -14.99
CA LEU A 250 2.18 0.65 -14.09
C LEU A 250 2.78 -0.68 -14.52
N SER A 251 2.86 -0.93 -15.82
CA SER A 251 3.54 -2.10 -16.38
C SER A 251 3.96 -1.86 -17.84
N TRP A 252 4.95 -2.63 -18.28
CA TRP A 252 5.40 -2.62 -19.67
C TRP A 252 5.63 -4.05 -20.16
N GLN A 253 4.84 -4.49 -21.14
CA GLN A 253 5.01 -5.79 -21.78
C GLN A 253 5.68 -5.60 -23.14
N GLN A 254 6.97 -5.93 -23.21
CA GLN A 254 7.69 -5.86 -24.48
C GLN A 254 7.19 -6.95 -25.42
N LYS A 255 6.82 -6.56 -26.65
CA LYS A 255 6.57 -7.56 -27.69
C LYS A 255 7.93 -8.08 -28.14
N ILE A 256 8.21 -9.34 -27.82
CA ILE A 256 9.30 -10.07 -28.46
C ILE A 256 8.82 -10.23 -29.90
N ASN A 257 9.50 -9.59 -30.85
CA ASN A 257 9.23 -9.85 -32.26
C ASN A 257 9.54 -11.33 -32.50
N GLU A 258 8.52 -12.13 -32.85
CA GLU A 258 8.72 -13.34 -33.65
C GLU A 258 9.21 -12.96 -35.05
#